data_AF-A0A6S7IX74-F1
#
_entry.id   AF-A0A6S7IX74-F1
#
_cell.length_a   1.000
_cell.length_b   1.000
_cell.length_c   1.000
_cell.angle_alpha   90.00
_cell.angle_beta   90.00
_cell.angle_gamma   90.00
#
_symmetry.space_group_name_H-M   'P 1'
#
loop_
_entity.id
_entity.type
_entity.pdbx_description
1 polymer ?
#
loop_
_entity_poly.entity_id
_entity_poly.type
_entity_poly.pdbx_seq_one_letter_code
_entity_poly.pdbx_strand_id
1 'polypeptide(L)'
;MLAPMNSNLYTNHVSDVTAIHGAAEVVAKASMKVQLRRQSSFMNQKKMVCMILVIGITADGTRRRRGYSSSYGVVTDMSLITGKVLDGEVMSKECWECITWSSKKGSEEFEHWWEGHQNNCSNRGVRQRILTTCQKRKLPNMKLGHFEP
;
A
#
# COMPACT_ATOMS: atom_id res chain seq x y z
N MET A 1 4.10 39.85 -1.82
CA MET A 1 2.93 39.11 -1.32
C MET A 1 2.54 38.10 -2.40
N LEU A 2 2.52 36.81 -2.12
CA LEU A 2 2.05 35.81 -3.09
C LEU A 2 0.55 36.01 -3.29
N ALA A 3 0.09 36.05 -4.54
CA ALA A 3 -1.32 36.20 -4.84
C ALA A 3 -2.13 35.05 -4.20
N PRO A 4 -3.31 35.34 -3.61
CA PRO A 4 -4.14 34.29 -3.04
C PRO A 4 -4.51 33.29 -4.13
N MET A 5 -4.30 32.00 -3.84
CA MET A 5 -4.53 30.93 -4.78
C MET A 5 -6.02 30.90 -5.16
N ASN A 6 -6.32 31.01 -6.46
CA ASN A 6 -7.69 30.95 -6.94
C ASN A 6 -8.22 29.52 -6.79
N SER A 7 -9.48 29.38 -6.33
CA SER A 7 -10.11 28.08 -6.05
C SER A 7 -10.11 27.14 -7.27
N ASN A 8 -10.38 27.68 -8.46
CA ASN A 8 -10.42 26.93 -9.72
C ASN A 8 -9.03 26.44 -10.16
N LEU A 9 -7.96 27.16 -9.82
CA LEU A 9 -6.58 26.73 -10.08
C LEU A 9 -6.21 25.53 -9.20
N TYR A 10 -6.64 25.53 -7.93
CA TYR A 10 -6.40 24.39 -7.04
C TYR A 10 -7.13 23.14 -7.53
N THR A 11 -8.41 23.25 -7.86
CA THR A 11 -9.21 22.11 -8.33
C THR A 11 -8.64 21.51 -9.61
N ASN A 12 -8.22 22.36 -10.56
CA ASN A 12 -7.60 21.92 -11.81
C ASN A 12 -6.26 21.22 -11.57
N HIS A 13 -5.42 21.78 -10.68
CA HIS A 13 -4.16 21.13 -10.31
C HIS A 13 -4.39 19.76 -9.67
N VAL A 14 -5.38 19.63 -8.77
CA VAL A 14 -5.71 18.35 -8.15
C VAL A 14 -6.21 17.33 -9.18
N SER A 15 -7.06 17.74 -10.13
CA SER A 15 -7.54 16.84 -11.19
C SER A 15 -6.42 16.38 -12.12
N ASP A 16 -5.46 17.26 -12.43
CA ASP A 16 -4.33 16.91 -13.29
C ASP A 16 -3.40 15.92 -12.58
N VAL A 17 -3.11 16.16 -11.29
CA VAL A 17 -2.28 15.28 -10.48
C VAL A 17 -2.94 13.90 -10.29
N THR A 18 -4.25 13.83 -10.09
CA THR A 18 -4.95 12.53 -9.99
C THR A 18 -4.95 11.78 -11.33
N ALA A 19 -5.10 12.48 -12.46
CA ALA A 19 -4.99 11.86 -13.78
C ALA A 19 -3.59 11.28 -14.04
N ILE A 20 -2.53 12.04 -13.72
CA ILE A 20 -1.14 11.58 -13.83
C ILE A 20 -0.88 10.38 -12.92
N HIS A 21 -1.36 10.45 -11.68
CA HIS A 21 -1.23 9.35 -10.72
C HIS A 21 -1.89 8.07 -11.23
N GLY A 22 -3.13 8.16 -11.72
CA GLY A 22 -3.86 7.01 -12.26
C GLY A 22 -3.16 6.39 -13.48
N ALA A 23 -2.67 7.22 -14.41
CA ALA A 23 -1.91 6.73 -15.55
C ALA A 23 -0.60 6.04 -15.12
N ALA A 24 0.14 6.64 -14.19
CA ALA A 24 1.37 6.06 -13.65
C ALA A 24 1.12 4.73 -12.92
N GLU A 25 0.03 4.63 -12.16
CA GLU A 25 -0.36 3.42 -11.43
C GLU A 25 -0.67 2.26 -12.39
N VAL A 26 -1.40 2.53 -13.48
CA VAL A 26 -1.72 1.52 -14.50
C VAL A 26 -0.46 0.96 -15.13
N VAL A 27 0.47 1.84 -15.53
CA VAL A 27 1.76 1.44 -16.12
C VAL A 27 2.61 0.66 -15.13
N ALA A 28 2.68 1.10 -13.87
CA ALA A 28 3.42 0.42 -12.82
C ALA A 28 2.86 -1.00 -12.58
N LYS A 29 1.54 -1.15 -12.42
CA LYS A 29 0.89 -2.45 -12.23
C LYS A 29 1.11 -3.38 -13.43
N ALA A 30 1.04 -2.87 -14.66
CA ALA A 30 1.31 -3.66 -15.86
C ALA A 30 2.77 -4.15 -15.89
N SER A 31 3.72 -3.27 -15.60
CA SER A 31 5.15 -3.60 -15.54
C SER A 31 5.45 -4.66 -14.49
N MET A 32 4.91 -4.52 -13.27
CA MET A 32 5.07 -5.49 -12.17
C MET A 32 4.49 -6.87 -12.54
N LYS A 33 3.31 -6.92 -13.20
CA LYS A 33 2.72 -8.18 -13.69
C LYS A 33 3.61 -8.88 -14.73
N VAL A 34 4.17 -8.13 -15.67
CA VAL A 34 5.11 -8.68 -16.67
C VAL A 34 6.35 -9.24 -15.97
N GLN A 35 6.85 -8.55 -14.94
CA GLN A 35 8.02 -8.99 -14.19
C GLN A 35 7.77 -10.28 -13.39
N LEU A 36 6.60 -10.39 -12.74
CA LEU A 36 6.19 -11.63 -12.07
C LEU A 36 6.12 -12.81 -13.05
N ARG A 37 5.56 -12.61 -14.24
CA ARG A 37 5.53 -13.64 -15.31
C ARG A 37 6.93 -14.06 -15.72
N ARG A 38 7.84 -13.10 -15.97
CA ARG A 38 9.24 -13.41 -16.31
C ARG A 38 9.94 -14.20 -15.21
N GLN A 39 9.69 -13.85 -13.96
CA GLN A 39 10.25 -14.57 -12.82
C GLN A 39 9.69 -16.00 -12.72
N SER A 40 8.39 -16.20 -12.95
CA SER A 40 7.82 -17.56 -13.01
C SER A 40 8.45 -18.42 -14.11
N SER A 41 8.73 -17.85 -15.28
CA SER A 41 9.43 -18.56 -16.36
C SER A 41 10.85 -18.94 -15.99
N PHE A 42 11.58 -18.09 -15.25
CA PHE A 42 12.94 -18.38 -14.77
C PHE A 42 12.95 -19.52 -13.74
N MET A 43 11.95 -19.58 -12.86
CA MET A 43 11.88 -20.57 -11.78
C MET A 43 11.42 -21.96 -12.24
N ASN A 44 10.69 -22.06 -13.36
CA ASN A 44 10.25 -23.34 -13.93
C ASN A 44 11.41 -24.29 -14.33
N GLN A 45 12.65 -23.80 -14.40
CA GLN A 45 13.82 -24.66 -14.57
C GLN A 45 14.38 -25.26 -13.27
N LYS A 46 14.00 -24.79 -12.08
CA LYS A 46 14.77 -25.07 -10.84
C LYS A 46 14.05 -25.62 -9.61
N LYS A 47 12.72 -25.72 -9.55
CA LYS A 47 11.97 -26.58 -8.59
C LYS A 47 10.48 -26.33 -8.74
N MET A 48 9.76 -27.33 -9.23
CA MET A 48 8.30 -27.35 -9.25
C MET A 48 7.81 -28.14 -8.04
N VAL A 49 7.27 -27.45 -7.03
CA VAL A 49 6.42 -28.08 -6.02
C VAL A 49 5.07 -27.36 -6.07
N CYS A 50 4.09 -28.07 -6.64
CA CYS A 50 2.64 -27.89 -6.54
C CYS A 50 2.08 -26.46 -6.57
N MET A 51 1.55 -26.00 -7.72
CA MET A 51 0.63 -24.84 -7.98
C MET A 51 0.94 -23.47 -7.32
N ILE A 52 1.95 -23.38 -6.45
CA ILE A 52 2.32 -22.24 -5.63
C ILE A 52 3.79 -21.96 -5.93
N LEU A 53 4.04 -20.82 -6.56
CA LEU A 53 5.40 -20.38 -6.83
C LEU A 53 5.95 -19.69 -5.58
N VAL A 54 6.93 -20.33 -4.91
CA VAL A 54 7.65 -19.73 -3.79
C VAL A 54 8.79 -18.88 -4.34
N ILE A 55 8.69 -17.57 -4.13
CA ILE A 55 9.69 -16.58 -4.55
C ILE A 55 10.34 -15.98 -3.31
N GLY A 56 11.68 -15.93 -3.29
CA GLY A 56 12.41 -15.11 -2.34
C GLY A 56 12.29 -13.62 -2.68
N ILE A 57 11.79 -12.84 -1.73
CA ILE A 57 11.65 -11.39 -1.84
C ILE A 57 12.42 -10.68 -0.73
N THR A 58 12.87 -9.46 -1.01
CA THR A 58 13.32 -8.49 0.00
C THR A 58 12.35 -7.31 -0.02
N ALA A 59 11.96 -6.83 1.15
CA ALA A 59 11.08 -5.67 1.27
C ALA A 59 11.91 -4.51 1.83
N ASP A 60 11.91 -3.39 1.13
CA ASP A 60 12.54 -2.15 1.60
C ASP A 60 11.52 -1.01 1.63
N GLY A 61 11.67 -0.12 2.61
CA GLY A 61 10.72 0.94 2.89
C GLY A 61 11.39 2.27 3.11
N THR A 62 10.95 3.29 2.39
CA THR A 62 11.44 4.66 2.57
C THR A 62 10.38 5.53 3.23
N ARG A 63 10.84 6.44 4.10
CA ARG A 63 9.98 7.42 4.77
C ARG A 63 10.46 8.83 4.40
N ARG A 64 9.52 9.73 4.13
CA ARG A 64 9.84 11.11 3.72
C ARG A 64 10.64 11.82 4.84
N ARG A 65 11.89 12.21 4.59
CA ARG A 65 12.84 12.61 5.66
C ARG A 65 12.73 14.03 6.21
N ARG A 66 11.79 14.88 5.80
CA ARG A 66 11.68 16.24 6.40
C ARG A 66 11.12 16.14 7.84
N GLY A 67 12.01 16.24 8.83
CA GLY A 67 11.67 16.50 10.24
C GLY A 67 11.30 15.30 11.13
N TYR A 68 11.73 14.06 10.82
CA TYR A 68 11.42 12.83 11.58
C TYR A 68 9.93 12.48 11.77
N SER A 69 9.01 13.36 11.39
CA SER A 69 7.57 13.28 11.66
C SER A 69 6.73 12.87 10.46
N SER A 70 7.29 12.56 9.28
CA SER A 70 6.44 12.38 8.09
C SER A 70 5.37 11.31 8.26
N SER A 71 4.12 11.66 7.98
CA SER A 71 3.01 10.73 8.01
C SER A 71 3.08 9.72 6.86
N TYR A 72 3.86 9.98 5.81
CA TYR A 72 3.91 9.15 4.61
C TYR A 72 5.23 8.40 4.45
N GLY A 73 5.12 7.16 3.99
CA GLY A 73 6.21 6.30 3.54
C GLY A 73 5.78 5.43 2.36
N VAL A 74 6.73 4.78 1.72
CA VAL A 74 6.49 3.82 0.63
C VAL A 74 7.26 2.56 0.96
N VAL A 75 6.63 1.41 0.79
CA VAL A 75 7.25 0.10 0.92
C VAL A 75 7.20 -0.60 -0.43
N THR A 76 8.28 -1.26 -0.80
CA THR A 76 8.39 -2.01 -2.05
C THR A 76 8.95 -3.39 -1.80
N ASP A 77 8.31 -4.39 -2.39
CA ASP A 77 8.76 -5.77 -2.41
C ASP A 77 9.54 -6.03 -3.70
N MET A 78 10.78 -6.49 -3.56
CA MET A 78 11.70 -6.73 -4.66
C MET A 78 12.09 -8.20 -4.73
N SER A 79 12.19 -8.72 -5.95
CA SER A 79 12.71 -10.05 -6.23
C SER A 79 14.20 -10.15 -5.88
N LEU A 80 14.60 -11.14 -5.09
CA LEU A 80 16.02 -11.40 -4.81
C LEU A 80 16.81 -11.82 -6.05
N ILE A 81 16.15 -12.44 -7.02
CA ILE A 81 16.81 -13.01 -8.20
C ILE A 81 16.95 -11.95 -9.29
N THR A 82 15.90 -11.16 -9.52
CA THR A 82 15.86 -10.20 -10.63
C THR A 82 16.17 -8.77 -10.20
N GLY A 83 16.19 -8.49 -8.89
CA GLY A 83 16.40 -7.15 -8.34
C GLY A 83 15.29 -6.15 -8.70
N LYS A 84 14.16 -6.63 -9.23
CA LYS A 84 13.05 -5.78 -9.69
C LYS A 84 11.89 -5.80 -8.72
N VAL A 85 11.18 -4.67 -8.67
CA VAL A 85 9.97 -4.49 -7.85
C VAL A 85 8.84 -5.37 -8.37
N LEU A 86 8.23 -6.12 -7.46
CA LEU A 86 7.10 -7.02 -7.71
C LEU A 86 5.80 -6.44 -7.17
N ASP A 87 5.88 -5.70 -6.07
CA ASP A 87 4.76 -5.02 -5.45
C ASP A 87 5.25 -3.77 -4.71
N GLY A 88 4.35 -2.82 -4.47
CA GLY A 88 4.68 -1.62 -3.72
C GLY A 88 3.43 -0.92 -3.21
N GLU A 89 3.53 -0.40 -1.99
CA GLU A 89 2.42 0.24 -1.31
C GLU A 89 2.83 1.56 -0.65
N VAL A 90 2.00 2.59 -0.84
CA VAL A 90 2.13 3.85 -0.12
C VAL A 90 1.46 3.70 1.23
N MET A 91 2.21 4.00 2.28
CA MET A 91 1.75 3.89 3.67
C MET A 91 1.57 5.27 4.27
N SER A 92 0.48 5.47 5.00
CA SER A 92 0.24 6.68 5.76
C SER A 92 -0.06 6.37 7.23
N LYS A 93 0.45 7.22 8.13
CA LYS A 93 0.09 7.23 9.56
C LYS A 93 -1.25 7.89 9.82
N GLU A 94 -1.83 8.49 8.79
CA GLU A 94 -3.04 9.28 8.87
C GLU A 94 -3.93 8.87 7.70
N CYS A 95 -5.21 8.62 8.00
CA CYS A 95 -6.22 8.37 6.99
C CYS A 95 -7.15 9.58 6.98
N TRP A 96 -7.30 10.20 5.82
CA TRP A 96 -8.12 11.40 5.67
C TRP A 96 -9.59 11.15 6.00
N GLU A 97 -10.10 9.97 5.64
CA GLU A 97 -11.47 9.58 5.99
C GLU A 97 -11.61 9.44 7.51
N CYS A 98 -10.65 8.82 8.21
CA CYS A 98 -10.68 8.77 9.68
C CYS A 98 -10.62 10.14 10.35
N ILE A 99 -9.88 11.09 9.76
CA ILE A 99 -9.82 12.48 10.26
C ILE A 99 -11.17 13.16 10.04
N THR A 100 -11.80 12.96 8.89
CA THR A 100 -13.11 13.55 8.56
C THR A 100 -14.21 13.01 9.48
N TRP A 101 -14.19 11.72 9.77
CA TRP A 101 -15.17 11.05 10.62
C TRP A 101 -14.82 11.11 12.11
N SER A 102 -13.70 11.72 12.51
CA SER A 102 -13.30 11.77 13.92
C SER A 102 -14.26 12.57 14.78
N SER A 103 -14.94 13.57 14.19
CA SER A 103 -15.94 14.40 14.86
C SER A 103 -17.26 13.66 15.14
N LYS A 104 -17.53 12.59 14.40
CA LYS A 104 -18.75 11.77 14.52
C LYS A 104 -18.55 10.51 15.36
N LYS A 105 -17.39 10.33 15.99
CA LYS A 105 -17.10 9.15 16.81
C LYS A 105 -18.16 8.97 17.90
N GLY A 106 -18.71 7.76 17.99
CA GLY A 106 -19.77 7.40 18.94
C GLY A 106 -21.19 7.59 18.43
N SER A 107 -21.38 8.03 17.17
CA SER A 107 -22.68 7.94 16.50
C SER A 107 -22.87 6.60 15.79
N GLU A 108 -24.12 6.19 15.61
CA GLU A 108 -24.50 5.01 14.80
C GLU A 108 -24.01 5.15 13.35
N GLU A 109 -24.04 6.37 12.79
CA GLU A 109 -23.49 6.66 11.46
C GLU A 109 -22.00 6.34 11.35
N PHE A 110 -21.22 6.61 12.40
CA PHE A 110 -19.80 6.32 12.43
C PHE A 110 -19.56 4.81 12.48
N GLU A 111 -20.36 4.06 13.23
CA GLU A 111 -20.21 2.61 13.40
C GLU A 111 -20.47 1.88 12.09
N HIS A 112 -21.57 2.21 11.40
CA HIS A 112 -21.89 1.69 10.07
C HIS A 112 -20.81 2.05 9.03
N TRP A 113 -20.30 3.28 9.04
CA TRP A 113 -19.19 3.66 8.17
C TRP A 113 -17.90 2.88 8.51
N TRP A 114 -17.59 2.71 9.80
CA TRP A 114 -16.39 2.04 10.27
C TRP A 114 -16.36 0.56 9.88
N GLU A 115 -17.51 -0.12 9.87
CA GLU A 115 -17.62 -1.51 9.42
C GLU A 115 -17.14 -1.71 7.98
N GLY A 116 -17.46 -0.76 7.08
CA GLY A 116 -16.98 -0.76 5.69
C GLY A 116 -15.55 -0.24 5.56
N HIS A 117 -15.20 0.81 6.31
CA HIS A 117 -13.92 1.50 6.18
C HIS A 117 -12.77 0.71 6.80
N GLN A 118 -13.01 -0.04 7.89
CA GLN A 118 -11.96 -0.70 8.66
C GLN A 118 -10.99 -1.42 7.74
N ASN A 119 -11.47 -2.21 6.77
CA ASN A 119 -10.66 -3.08 5.90
C ASN A 119 -9.78 -2.32 4.90
N ASN A 120 -10.17 -1.10 4.57
CA ASN A 120 -9.47 -0.25 3.61
C ASN A 120 -8.68 0.88 4.28
N CYS A 121 -8.78 1.03 5.61
CA CYS A 121 -8.16 2.12 6.36
C CYS A 121 -6.64 2.20 6.15
N SER A 122 -6.18 3.30 5.56
CA SER A 122 -4.77 3.57 5.27
C SER A 122 -3.88 3.64 6.52
N ASN A 123 -4.46 3.96 7.68
CA ASN A 123 -3.76 4.04 8.97
C ASN A 123 -3.59 2.69 9.68
N ARG A 124 -4.03 1.56 9.08
CA ARG A 124 -3.68 0.25 9.66
C ARG A 124 -2.16 0.12 9.70
N GLY A 125 -1.61 -0.05 10.91
CA GLY A 125 -0.20 0.12 11.24
C GLY A 125 0.76 -0.43 10.19
N VAL A 126 1.78 0.37 9.88
CA VAL A 126 2.81 0.12 8.86
C VAL A 126 3.44 -1.28 8.95
N ARG A 127 3.49 -1.86 10.17
CA ARG A 127 3.98 -3.21 10.44
C ARG A 127 3.00 -4.33 10.04
N GLN A 128 1.70 -4.11 10.17
CA GLN A 128 0.69 -5.14 9.91
C GLN A 128 0.45 -5.33 8.42
N ARG A 129 0.63 -4.31 7.57
CA ARG A 129 0.32 -4.45 6.14
C ARG A 129 1.38 -5.23 5.36
N ILE A 130 2.67 -4.96 5.61
CA ILE A 130 3.80 -5.73 5.04
C ILE A 130 3.72 -7.21 5.43
N LEU A 131 3.34 -7.49 6.68
CA LEU A 131 3.14 -8.87 7.15
C LEU A 131 1.83 -9.47 6.62
N THR A 132 0.74 -8.71 6.49
CA THR A 132 -0.56 -9.25 6.07
C THR A 132 -0.73 -9.38 4.56
N THR A 133 -0.06 -8.62 3.69
CA THR A 133 -0.02 -8.95 2.24
C THR A 133 0.86 -10.17 1.98
N CYS A 134 1.93 -10.35 2.76
CA CYS A 134 2.78 -11.55 2.74
C CYS A 134 2.13 -12.79 3.40
N GLN A 135 1.27 -12.63 4.42
CA GLN A 135 0.64 -13.73 5.18
C GLN A 135 -0.82 -14.01 4.82
N LYS A 136 -1.63 -13.07 4.29
CA LYS A 136 -3.04 -13.37 3.94
C LYS A 136 -3.19 -14.29 2.72
N ARG A 137 -2.12 -14.53 1.97
CA ARG A 137 -2.04 -15.62 0.98
C ARG A 137 -1.53 -16.95 1.56
N LYS A 138 -1.22 -17.01 2.85
CA LYS A 138 -0.89 -18.23 3.59
C LYS A 138 -1.95 -18.50 4.66
N LEU A 139 -2.88 -19.40 4.31
CA LEU A 139 -3.67 -20.25 5.20
C LEU A 139 -4.75 -19.56 6.05
N PRO A 140 -6.04 -19.96 5.94
CA PRO A 140 -7.17 -19.32 6.63
C PRO A 140 -7.24 -19.53 8.16
N ASN A 141 -6.24 -20.11 8.83
CA ASN A 141 -6.38 -20.59 10.21
C ASN A 141 -5.16 -20.34 11.13
N MET A 142 -4.49 -19.19 11.05
CA MET A 142 -3.44 -18.85 12.01
C MET A 142 -3.84 -17.67 12.88
N LYS A 143 -4.07 -17.93 14.18
CA LYS A 143 -4.38 -16.90 15.18
C LYS A 143 -3.15 -15.99 15.33
N LEU A 144 -3.35 -14.68 15.15
CA LEU A 144 -2.34 -13.67 15.41
C LEU A 144 -2.10 -13.60 16.93
N GLY A 145 -0.91 -13.95 17.38
CA GLY A 145 -0.47 -13.66 18.74
C GLY A 145 -0.35 -12.15 18.93
N HIS A 146 -0.92 -11.63 20.02
CA HIS A 146 -0.68 -10.27 20.45
C HIS A 146 0.80 -10.11 20.82
N PHE A 147 1.46 -9.13 20.19
CA PHE A 147 2.74 -8.63 20.64
C PHE A 147 2.50 -7.25 21.25
N GLU A 148 2.54 -7.20 22.57
CA GLU A 148 2.46 -5.98 23.36
C GLU A 148 3.76 -5.15 23.22
N PRO A 149 3.68 -3.83 23.45
CA PRO A 149 4.49 -2.79 22.80
C PRO A 149 6.01 -2.84 23.00
#